data_AF-A0A3M1PWT7-F1
#
_entry.id   AF-A0A3M1PWT7-F1
#
_cell.length_a   1.000
_cell.length_b   1.000
_cell.length_c   1.000
_cell.angle_alpha   90.00
_cell.angle_beta   90.00
_cell.angle_gamma   90.00
#
_symmetry.space_group_name_H-M   'P 1'
#
loop_
_entity.id
_entity.type
_entity.pdbx_description
1 polymer ?
#
loop_
_entity_poly.entity_id
_entity_poly.type
_entity_poly.pdbx_seq_one_letter_code
_entity_poly.pdbx_strand_id
1 'polypeptide(L)'
;MKFALFFLAEYAHMITGSALLVCLFLGGWEPIPFVSVFHEGSWLSNLIGYNSWLAALIKFHVVWGKVALMLVLYMVVRWTLPRFRFDQLMQMAWRWLVPVGMVMVLVAGLMAALNLRIDPADGLFSGHNYLTLLAHLVANGVVLAAILWILSRSRTPVTGREGNLPPVDVRPAAG
;
A
#
# COMPACT_ATOMS: atom_id res chain seq x y z
N MET A 1 15.41 -26.79 18.05
CA MET A 1 14.96 -25.39 18.03
C MET A 1 14.56 -24.83 16.64
N LYS A 2 14.53 -25.63 15.56
CA LYS A 2 14.21 -25.15 14.19
C LYS A 2 12.78 -24.58 14.06
N PHE A 3 11.83 -25.13 14.81
CA PHE A 3 10.45 -24.66 14.88
C PHE A 3 10.32 -23.24 15.47
N ALA A 4 11.05 -22.95 16.54
CA ALA A 4 11.05 -21.61 17.15
C ALA A 4 11.62 -20.55 16.19
N LEU A 5 12.67 -20.91 15.43
CA LEU A 5 13.26 -20.02 14.42
C LEU A 5 12.31 -19.74 13.26
N PHE A 6 11.50 -20.73 12.84
CA PHE A 6 10.49 -20.53 11.80
C PHE A 6 9.43 -19.50 12.21
N PHE A 7 8.87 -19.61 13.42
CA PHE A 7 7.91 -18.63 13.90
C PHE A 7 8.52 -17.26 14.11
N LEU A 8 9.73 -17.19 14.68
CA LEU A 8 10.44 -15.93 14.84
C LEU A 8 10.61 -15.22 13.49
N ALA A 9 10.95 -15.97 12.42
CA ALA A 9 11.06 -15.42 11.07
C ALA A 9 9.72 -14.91 10.50
N GLU A 10 8.61 -15.63 10.73
CA GLU A 10 7.27 -15.19 10.31
C GLU A 10 6.90 -13.85 10.97
N TYR A 11 7.10 -13.73 12.29
CA TYR A 11 6.82 -12.49 13.03
C TYR A 11 7.78 -11.36 12.67
N ALA A 12 9.06 -11.66 12.47
CA ALA A 12 10.03 -10.67 12.01
C ALA A 12 9.63 -10.10 10.64
N HIS A 13 9.18 -10.94 9.70
CA HIS A 13 8.71 -10.51 8.39
C HIS A 13 7.45 -9.63 8.47
N MET A 14 6.52 -9.96 9.37
CA MET A 14 5.32 -9.12 9.58
C MET A 14 5.68 -7.73 10.11
N ILE A 15 6.65 -7.64 11.04
CA ILE A 15 7.12 -6.38 11.60
C ILE A 15 7.86 -5.56 10.55
N THR A 16 8.79 -6.16 9.80
CA THR A 16 9.58 -5.44 8.79
C THR A 16 8.70 -4.97 7.63
N GLY A 17 7.76 -5.81 7.16
CA GLY A 17 6.79 -5.41 6.13
C GLY A 17 5.90 -4.25 6.57
N SER A 18 5.44 -4.29 7.82
CA SER A 18 4.65 -3.19 8.41
C SER A 18 5.48 -1.91 8.53
N ALA A 19 6.73 -2.00 8.97
CA ALA A 19 7.65 -0.87 9.06
C ALA A 19 7.91 -0.23 7.69
N LEU A 20 8.10 -1.02 6.64
CA LEU A 20 8.27 -0.51 5.27
C LEU A 20 7.02 0.23 4.79
N LEU A 21 5.82 -0.29 5.04
CA LEU A 21 4.58 0.39 4.67
C LEU A 21 4.41 1.72 5.41
N VAL A 22 4.76 1.76 6.70
CA VAL A 22 4.69 2.99 7.50
C VAL A 22 5.66 4.05 6.97
N CYS A 23 6.89 3.66 6.62
CA CYS A 23 7.90 4.58 6.09
C CYS A 23 7.55 5.09 4.69
N LEU A 24 7.06 4.22 3.81
CA LEU A 24 6.80 4.58 2.40
C LEU A 24 5.48 5.32 2.20
N PHE A 25 4.42 4.96 2.94
CA PHE A 25 3.07 5.45 2.65
C PHE A 25 2.46 6.29 3.79
N LEU A 26 2.78 6.01 5.05
CA LEU A 26 2.19 6.71 6.20
C LEU A 26 3.06 7.86 6.73
N GLY A 27 4.04 8.33 5.95
CA GLY A 27 4.87 9.49 6.31
C GLY A 27 5.86 9.24 7.47
N GLY A 28 6.17 7.97 7.78
CA GLY A 28 7.22 7.60 8.73
C GLY A 28 7.07 8.29 10.09
N TRP A 29 8.08 9.10 10.45
CA TRP A 29 8.23 9.79 11.74
C TRP A 29 7.36 11.03 11.93
N GLU A 30 6.62 11.45 10.91
CA GLU A 30 5.72 12.59 11.03
C GLU A 30 4.43 12.17 11.77
N PRO A 31 3.99 12.88 12.83
CA PRO A 31 2.79 12.52 13.60
C PRO A 31 1.53 12.40 12.76
N ILE A 32 1.39 13.27 11.76
CA ILE A 32 0.30 13.29 10.79
C ILE A 32 0.95 13.13 9.41
N PRO A 33 0.48 12.19 8.57
CA PRO A 33 1.00 12.06 7.22
C PRO A 33 0.94 13.41 6.50
N PHE A 34 2.04 13.78 5.84
CA PHE A 34 2.19 14.98 5.03
C PHE A 34 2.24 16.33 5.78
N VAL A 35 2.33 16.35 7.13
CA VAL A 35 2.36 17.61 7.91
C VAL A 35 3.63 18.44 7.77
N SER A 36 4.77 17.85 7.44
CA SER A 36 5.96 18.65 7.10
C SER A 36 5.77 19.52 5.84
N VAL A 37 4.87 19.10 4.94
CA VAL A 37 4.45 19.90 3.77
C VAL A 37 3.39 20.96 4.17
N PHE A 38 2.68 20.75 5.29
CA PHE A 38 1.49 21.54 5.66
C PHE A 38 1.73 22.74 6.57
N HIS A 39 2.87 22.89 7.25
CA HIS A 39 3.11 24.05 8.13
C HIS A 39 4.58 24.24 8.50
N GLU A 40 5.30 25.09 7.75
CA GLU A 40 6.42 25.85 8.32
C GLU A 40 5.84 26.91 9.28
N GLY A 41 5.55 26.53 10.53
CA GLY A 41 5.14 27.49 11.57
C GLY A 41 3.98 27.11 12.50
N SER A 42 3.43 25.90 12.42
CA SER A 42 2.43 25.46 13.41
C SER A 42 3.06 25.26 14.80
N TRP A 43 2.27 25.40 15.86
CA TRP A 43 2.70 25.03 17.23
C TRP A 43 3.23 23.60 17.30
N LEU A 44 2.73 22.72 16.42
CA LEU A 44 3.17 21.34 16.27
C LEU A 44 4.55 21.25 15.59
N SER A 45 4.83 22.03 14.54
CA SER A 45 6.17 22.07 13.92
C SER A 45 7.22 22.66 14.87
N ASN A 46 6.84 23.65 15.69
CA ASN A 46 7.72 24.22 16.71
C ASN A 46 8.00 23.26 17.88
N LEU A 47 7.04 22.43 18.30
CA LEU A 47 7.26 21.39 19.32
C LEU A 47 8.24 20.28 18.85
N ILE A 48 8.34 20.09 17.53
CA ILE A 48 9.08 18.99 16.88
C ILE A 48 10.39 19.49 16.22
N GLY A 49 10.53 20.80 16.01
CA GLY A 49 11.66 21.48 15.35
C GLY A 49 12.87 21.70 16.24
N TYR A 50 12.71 21.63 17.57
CA TYR A 50 13.86 21.56 18.46
C TYR A 50 14.49 20.17 18.37
N ASN A 51 15.79 20.10 18.05
CA ASN A 51 16.64 18.90 18.19
C ASN A 51 16.85 18.54 19.67
N SER A 52 15.74 18.42 20.41
CA SER A 52 15.71 17.98 21.78
C SER A 52 15.58 16.46 21.82
N TRP A 53 16.16 15.85 22.85
CA TRP A 53 16.00 14.43 23.12
C TRP A 53 14.52 14.02 23.20
N LEU A 54 13.66 14.91 23.70
CA LEU A 54 12.22 14.70 23.78
C LEU A 54 11.55 14.59 22.39
N ALA A 55 11.93 15.45 21.43
CA ALA A 55 11.40 15.37 20.08
C ALA A 55 11.80 14.06 19.39
N ALA A 56 13.01 13.55 19.63
CA ALA A 56 13.46 12.24 19.13
C ALA A 56 12.63 11.09 19.72
N LEU A 57 12.36 11.12 21.03
CA LEU A 57 11.51 10.13 21.68
C LEU A 57 10.08 10.15 21.14
N ILE A 58 9.48 11.32 20.93
CA ILE A 58 8.13 11.45 20.37
C ILE A 58 8.08 10.87 18.95
N LYS A 59 9.02 11.25 18.08
CA LYS A 59 9.12 10.71 16.70
C LYS A 59 9.26 9.19 16.70
N PHE A 60 10.08 8.64 17.58
CA PHE A 60 10.24 7.20 17.75
C PHE A 60 8.91 6.52 18.13
N HIS A 61 8.22 7.03 19.15
CA HIS A 61 6.94 6.46 19.60
C HIS A 61 5.85 6.57 18.54
N VAL A 62 5.81 7.66 17.76
CA VAL A 62 4.88 7.82 16.65
C VAL A 62 5.08 6.73 15.59
N VAL A 63 6.32 6.48 15.16
CA VAL A 63 6.62 5.43 14.18
C VAL A 63 6.19 4.08 14.72
N TRP A 64 6.62 3.73 15.94
CA TRP A 64 6.27 2.45 16.54
C TRP A 64 4.77 2.28 16.78
N GLY A 65 4.06 3.36 17.10
CA GLY A 65 2.60 3.38 17.18
C GLY A 65 1.93 3.06 15.84
N LYS A 66 2.43 3.64 14.74
CA LYS A 66 1.95 3.32 13.38
C LYS A 66 2.28 1.88 12.97
N VAL A 67 3.47 1.38 13.31
CA VAL A 67 3.83 -0.02 13.06
C VAL A 67 2.90 -0.95 13.84
N ALA A 68 2.63 -0.66 15.11
CA ALA A 68 1.68 -1.43 15.92
C ALA A 68 0.27 -1.41 15.32
N LEU A 69 -0.21 -0.26 14.85
CA LEU A 69 -1.49 -0.14 14.14
C LEU A 69 -1.50 -1.00 12.87
N MET A 70 -0.42 -1.00 12.10
CA MET A 70 -0.31 -1.80 10.88
C MET A 70 -0.24 -3.31 11.17
N LEU A 71 0.39 -3.71 12.27
CA LEU A 71 0.37 -5.09 12.76
C LEU A 71 -1.03 -5.53 13.19
N VAL A 72 -1.79 -4.65 13.86
CA VAL A 72 -3.20 -4.93 14.18
C VAL A 72 -4.01 -5.14 12.90
N LEU A 73 -3.83 -4.30 11.88
CA LEU A 73 -4.47 -4.49 10.58
C LEU A 73 -4.07 -5.82 9.94
N TYR A 74 -2.80 -6.20 9.98
CA TYR A 74 -2.32 -7.48 9.47
C TYR A 74 -3.02 -8.67 10.15
N MET A 75 -3.20 -8.60 11.48
CA MET A 75 -3.91 -9.64 12.24
C MET A 75 -5.40 -9.69 11.88
N VAL A 76 -6.04 -8.54 11.69
CA VAL A 76 -7.44 -8.48 11.24
C VAL A 76 -7.60 -9.11 9.85
N VAL A 77 -6.70 -8.80 8.91
CA VAL A 77 -6.69 -9.40 7.58
C VAL A 77 -6.52 -10.92 7.65
N ARG A 78 -5.62 -11.40 8.53
CA ARG A 78 -5.38 -12.83 8.76
C ARG A 78 -6.63 -13.58 9.22
N TRP A 79 -7.52 -12.94 9.97
CA TRP A 79 -8.75 -13.56 10.47
C TRP A 79 -9.98 -13.33 9.59
N THR A 80 -9.95 -12.35 8.69
CA THR A 80 -11.11 -11.97 7.84
C THR A 80 -11.08 -12.59 6.45
N LEU A 81 -9.90 -12.86 5.88
CA LEU A 81 -9.80 -13.37 4.51
C LEU A 81 -9.95 -14.90 4.45
N PRO A 82 -10.86 -15.43 3.59
CA PRO A 82 -10.89 -16.84 3.25
C PRO A 82 -9.57 -17.27 2.58
N ARG A 83 -9.12 -18.48 2.88
CA ARG A 83 -7.86 -19.02 2.35
C ARG A 83 -7.91 -19.15 0.82
N PHE A 84 -7.07 -18.39 0.11
CA PHE A 84 -6.93 -18.47 -1.35
C PHE A 84 -6.05 -19.65 -1.80
N ARG A 85 -6.37 -20.22 -2.97
CA ARG A 85 -5.50 -21.20 -3.65
C ARG A 85 -4.32 -20.49 -4.31
N PHE A 86 -3.17 -21.15 -4.39
CA PHE A 86 -1.95 -20.60 -4.99
C PHE A 86 -2.18 -20.04 -6.41
N ASP A 87 -2.92 -20.76 -7.24
CA ASP A 87 -3.19 -20.34 -8.62
C ASP A 87 -4.01 -19.05 -8.70
N GLN A 88 -4.93 -18.84 -7.75
CA GLN A 88 -5.73 -17.61 -7.67
C GLN A 88 -4.86 -16.42 -7.25
N LEU A 89 -3.92 -16.63 -6.33
CA LEU A 89 -2.95 -15.62 -5.92
C LEU A 89 -2.03 -15.24 -7.08
N MET A 90 -1.53 -16.24 -7.81
CA MET A 90 -0.66 -16.00 -8.97
C MET A 90 -1.41 -15.27 -10.09
N GLN A 91 -2.63 -15.69 -10.38
CA GLN A 91 -3.46 -15.01 -11.38
C GLN A 91 -3.77 -13.56 -10.96
N MET A 92 -4.08 -13.30 -9.70
CA MET A 92 -4.31 -11.94 -9.21
C MET A 92 -3.04 -11.07 -9.32
N ALA A 93 -1.88 -11.62 -8.95
CA ALA A 93 -0.61 -10.93 -9.02
C ALA A 93 -0.27 -10.51 -10.46
N TRP A 94 -0.30 -11.45 -11.40
CA TRP A 94 0.12 -11.22 -12.79
C TRP A 94 -0.92 -10.50 -13.64
N ARG A 95 -2.21 -10.76 -13.41
CA ARG A 95 -3.27 -10.16 -14.21
C ARG A 95 -3.62 -8.74 -13.76
N TRP A 96 -3.46 -8.44 -12.47
CA TRP A 96 -3.93 -7.17 -11.90
C TRP A 96 -2.82 -6.38 -11.23
N LEU A 97 -2.15 -6.93 -10.22
CA LEU A 97 -1.18 -6.16 -9.42
C LEU A 97 -0.02 -5.62 -10.26
N VAL A 98 0.60 -6.45 -11.10
CA VAL A 98 1.77 -6.06 -11.90
C VAL A 98 1.40 -4.98 -12.93
N PRO A 99 0.36 -5.15 -13.79
CA PRO A 99 -0.03 -4.11 -14.73
C PRO A 99 -0.45 -2.81 -14.06
N VAL A 100 -1.19 -2.89 -12.95
CA VAL A 100 -1.60 -1.70 -12.18
C VAL A 100 -0.39 -0.95 -11.63
N GLY A 101 0.57 -1.67 -11.05
CA GLY A 101 1.81 -1.06 -10.56
C GLY A 101 2.58 -0.34 -11.66
N MET A 102 2.67 -0.94 -12.86
CA MET A 102 3.31 -0.30 -14.02
C MET A 102 2.59 0.99 -14.44
N VAL A 103 1.26 0.99 -14.51
CA VAL A 103 0.48 2.19 -14.84
C VAL A 103 0.70 3.28 -13.79
N MET A 104 0.71 2.95 -12.49
CA MET A 104 0.96 3.92 -11.43
C MET A 104 2.34 4.57 -11.54
N VAL A 105 3.38 3.79 -11.86
CA VAL A 105 4.73 4.32 -12.06
C VAL A 105 4.80 5.23 -13.29
N LEU A 106 4.14 4.88 -14.39
CA LEU A 106 4.08 5.73 -15.59
C LEU A 106 3.34 7.04 -15.32
N VAL A 107 2.22 6.99 -14.61
CA VAL A 107 1.47 8.19 -14.21
C VAL A 107 2.30 9.07 -13.29
N ALA A 108 2.99 8.49 -12.29
CA ALA A 108 3.92 9.21 -11.43
C ALA A 108 5.07 9.86 -12.22
N GLY A 109 5.66 9.12 -13.16
CA GLY A 109 6.72 9.64 -14.03
C GLY A 109 6.24 10.77 -14.95
N LEU A 110 5.04 10.66 -15.52
CA LEU A 110 4.43 11.70 -16.35
C LEU A 110 4.15 12.97 -15.54
N MET A 111 3.61 12.84 -14.33
CA MET A 111 3.39 14.00 -13.44
C MET A 111 4.70 14.70 -13.10
N ALA A 112 5.76 13.94 -12.80
CA ALA A 112 7.09 14.51 -12.57
C ALA A 112 7.65 15.22 -13.81
N ALA A 113 7.46 14.67 -15.02
CA ALA A 113 7.90 15.27 -16.28
C ALA A 113 7.14 16.56 -16.63
N LEU A 114 5.86 16.66 -16.26
CA LEU A 114 5.03 17.85 -16.45
C LEU A 114 5.28 18.93 -15.38
N ASN A 115 6.30 18.76 -14.55
CA ASN A 115 6.64 19.62 -13.43
C ASN A 115 5.47 19.83 -12.45
N LEU A 116 4.59 18.83 -12.33
CA LEU A 116 3.58 18.78 -11.27
C LEU A 116 4.24 18.30 -9.97
N ARG A 117 5.36 18.89 -9.57
CA ARG A 117 6.05 18.55 -8.33
C ARG A 117 5.59 19.52 -7.24
N ILE A 118 5.43 19.01 -6.02
CA ILE A 118 5.14 19.86 -4.86
C ILE A 118 6.47 20.47 -4.42
N ASP A 119 6.61 21.78 -4.57
CA ASP A 119 7.79 22.50 -4.10
C ASP A 119 7.61 22.86 -2.63
N PRO A 120 8.43 22.33 -1.70
CA PRO A 120 8.22 22.54 -0.26
C PRO A 120 8.38 23.99 0.18
N ALA A 121 9.04 24.83 -0.62
CA ALA A 121 9.27 26.24 -0.34
C ALA A 121 8.00 27.10 -0.49
N ASP A 122 7.07 26.66 -1.33
CA ASP A 122 5.78 27.31 -1.49
C ASP A 122 4.80 26.61 -0.53
N GLY A 123 4.16 27.34 0.38
CA GLY A 123 3.19 26.73 1.29
C GLY A 123 2.09 25.94 0.53
N LEU A 124 1.50 24.91 1.15
CA LEU A 124 0.53 24.02 0.48
C LEU A 124 -0.68 24.74 -0.14
N PHE A 125 -1.12 25.85 0.46
CA PHE A 125 -2.23 26.67 -0.04
C PHE A 125 -1.79 27.71 -1.10
N SER A 126 -0.51 27.73 -1.47
CA SER A 126 -0.06 28.40 -2.68
C SER A 126 -0.79 27.78 -3.86
N GLY A 127 -1.31 28.61 -4.76
CA GLY A 127 -2.17 28.16 -5.85
C GLY A 127 -1.53 27.03 -6.67
N HIS A 128 -0.22 27.05 -6.87
CA HIS A 128 0.51 26.00 -7.57
C HIS A 128 0.49 24.65 -6.82
N ASN A 129 0.86 24.63 -5.53
CA ASN A 129 0.95 23.40 -4.73
C ASN A 129 -0.40 22.76 -4.40
N TYR A 130 -1.42 23.59 -4.23
CA TYR A 130 -2.78 23.08 -4.06
C TYR A 130 -3.27 22.39 -5.35
N LEU A 131 -3.02 22.99 -6.51
CA LEU A 131 -3.40 22.42 -7.81
C LEU A 131 -2.60 21.15 -8.12
N THR A 132 -1.30 21.10 -7.81
CA THR A 132 -0.50 19.88 -8.01
C THR A 132 -0.96 18.76 -7.09
N LEU A 133 -1.26 19.02 -5.81
CA LEU A 133 -1.80 18.00 -4.91
C LEU A 133 -3.15 17.46 -5.38
N LEU A 134 -4.06 18.35 -5.80
CA LEU A 134 -5.32 17.94 -6.42
C LEU A 134 -5.09 17.11 -7.67
N ALA A 135 -4.14 17.48 -8.53
CA ALA A 135 -3.80 16.71 -9.72
C ALA A 135 -3.32 15.29 -9.35
N HIS A 136 -2.49 15.12 -8.33
CA HIS A 136 -2.06 13.79 -7.85
C HIS A 136 -3.24 12.98 -7.29
N LEU A 137 -4.12 13.59 -6.49
CA LEU A 137 -5.29 12.91 -5.94
C LEU A 137 -6.26 12.48 -7.04
N VAL A 138 -6.52 13.37 -8.01
CA VAL A 138 -7.36 13.09 -9.17
C VAL A 138 -6.72 12.00 -10.03
N ALA A 139 -5.43 12.06 -10.31
CA ALA A 139 -4.74 11.04 -11.10
C ALA A 139 -4.83 9.65 -10.44
N ASN A 140 -4.51 9.54 -9.16
CA ASN A 140 -4.64 8.28 -8.42
C ASN A 140 -6.11 7.80 -8.36
N GLY A 141 -7.06 8.72 -8.15
CA GLY A 141 -8.49 8.42 -8.14
C GLY A 141 -9.01 7.92 -9.49
N VAL A 142 -8.57 8.53 -10.60
CA VAL A 142 -8.90 8.12 -11.97
C VAL A 142 -8.34 6.73 -12.25
N VAL A 143 -7.09 6.47 -11.89
CA VAL A 143 -6.50 5.13 -12.09
C VAL A 143 -7.24 4.10 -11.24
N LEU A 144 -7.58 4.41 -9.99
CA LEU A 144 -8.38 3.52 -9.13
C LEU A 144 -9.76 3.26 -9.73
N ALA A 145 -10.46 4.30 -10.20
CA ALA A 145 -11.77 4.17 -10.84
C ALA A 145 -11.70 3.34 -12.12
N ALA A 146 -10.67 3.54 -12.95
CA ALA A 146 -10.42 2.73 -14.12
C ALA A 146 -10.21 1.27 -13.74
N ILE A 147 -9.43 0.98 -12.70
CA ILE A 147 -9.20 -0.39 -12.22
C ILE A 147 -10.50 -1.02 -11.74
N LEU A 148 -11.27 -0.33 -10.89
CA LEU A 148 -12.55 -0.83 -10.41
C LEU A 148 -13.54 -1.07 -11.55
N TRP A 149 -13.53 -0.20 -12.56
CA TRP A 149 -14.35 -0.38 -13.77
C TRP A 149 -13.91 -1.61 -14.57
N ILE A 150 -12.61 -1.83 -14.79
CA ILE A 150 -12.12 -3.03 -15.48
C ILE A 150 -12.44 -4.29 -14.65
N LEU A 151 -12.23 -4.27 -13.34
CA LEU A 151 -12.56 -5.37 -12.42
C LEU A 151 -14.05 -5.71 -12.43
N SER A 152 -14.92 -4.68 -12.47
CA SER A 152 -16.38 -4.87 -12.55
C SER A 152 -16.81 -5.59 -13.84
N ARG A 153 -16.03 -5.45 -14.92
CA ARG A 153 -16.28 -6.07 -16.22
C ARG A 153 -15.65 -7.45 -16.35
N SER A 154 -14.56 -7.72 -15.65
CA SER A 154 -13.93 -9.04 -15.63
C SER A 154 -14.69 -10.00 -14.71
N ARG A 155 -15.83 -10.51 -15.17
CA ARG A 155 -16.48 -11.67 -14.54
C ARG A 155 -15.80 -12.96 -14.98
N THR A 156 -14.60 -13.23 -14.48
CA THR A 156 -14.08 -14.59 -14.58
C THR A 156 -14.75 -15.43 -13.49
N PRO A 157 -15.50 -16.49 -13.85
CA PRO A 157 -16.07 -17.38 -12.85
C PRO A 157 -14.94 -17.94 -11.98
N VAL A 158 -15.12 -17.85 -10.66
CA VAL A 158 -14.19 -18.43 -9.66
C VAL A 158 -14.42 -19.94 -9.61
N THR A 159 -14.37 -20.60 -10.76
CA THR A 159 -14.38 -22.05 -10.85
C THR A 159 -12.93 -22.50 -10.92
N GLY A 160 -12.48 -23.27 -9.93
CA GLY A 160 -11.12 -23.82 -9.85
C GLY A 160 -10.76 -24.84 -10.94
N ARG A 161 -11.57 -24.93 -12.00
CA ARG A 161 -11.34 -25.71 -13.21
C ARG A 161 -11.08 -24.72 -14.34
N GLU A 162 -9.87 -24.76 -14.90
CA GLU A 162 -9.58 -24.06 -16.14
C GLU A 162 -10.54 -24.55 -17.22
N GLY A 163 -11.24 -23.64 -17.90
CA GLY A 163 -12.23 -23.99 -18.91
C GLY A 163 -11.67 -24.79 -20.10
N ASN A 164 -10.34 -24.87 -20.21
CA ASN A 164 -9.62 -25.53 -21.30
C ASN A 164 -9.08 -26.93 -20.94
N LEU A 165 -9.48 -27.51 -19.79
CA LEU A 165 -9.06 -28.88 -19.46
C LEU A 165 -9.85 -29.89 -20.30
N PRO A 166 -9.16 -30.84 -20.96
CA PRO A 166 -9.84 -31.90 -21.72
C PRO A 166 -10.82 -32.65 -20.80
N PRO A 167 -11.96 -33.13 -21.35
CA PRO A 167 -12.93 -33.89 -20.59
C PRO A 167 -12.24 -35.10 -19.94
N VAL A 168 -12.48 -35.28 -18.65
CA VAL A 168 -12.00 -36.45 -17.91
C VAL A 168 -12.70 -37.67 -18.49
N ASP A 169 -11.91 -38.63 -18.99
CA ASP A 169 -12.42 -39.92 -19.45
C ASP A 169 -12.90 -40.71 -18.23
N VAL A 170 -14.15 -40.50 -17.82
CA VAL A 170 -14.85 -41.33 -16.84
C VAL A 170 -15.21 -42.64 -17.52
N ARG A 171 -14.20 -43.48 -17.77
CA ARG A 171 -14.47 -44.90 -18.03
C ARG A 171 -15.10 -45.47 -16.76
N PRO A 172 -16.29 -46.07 -16.82
CA PRO A 172 -16.78 -46.83 -15.69
C PRO A 172 -15.71 -47.87 -15.38
N ALA A 173 -15.27 -47.92 -14.11
CA ALA A 173 -14.44 -49.00 -13.63
C ALA A 173 -15.16 -50.29 -14.04
N ALA A 174 -14.54 -51.07 -14.92
CA ALA A 174 -15.09 -52.34 -15.35
C ALA A 174 -15.38 -53.16 -14.09
N GLY A 175 -16.66 -53.44 -13.87
CA GLY A 175 -17.12 -54.34 -12.82
C GLY A 175 -16.78 -55.78 -13.13
#